data_AF-T0ICR8-F1
#
_entry.id   AF-T0ICR8-F1
#
_cell.length_a   1.000
_cell.length_b   1.000
_cell.length_c   1.000
_cell.angle_alpha   90.00
_cell.angle_beta   90.00
_cell.angle_gamma   90.00
#
_symmetry.space_group_name_H-M   'P 1'
#
loop_
_entity.id
_entity.type
_entity.pdbx_description
1 polymer ?
#
loop_
_entity_poly.entity_id
_entity_poly.type
_entity_poly.pdbx_seq_one_letter_code
_entity_poly.pdbx_strand_id
1 'polypeptide(L)'
;MIESLAQELYEQADVQKRPTRKAYKATAAVVRDLLKGHSYSPPKPCGRYMSPNTFEHCHVGFKSFTGIKDKMEQAGFITVERGVWWRRAEDGIGKVTTMQMTPKLLEFALGYGITPKNRSMHFGKLPRPKAIFNPIRVTKKRLWANGKKKQKAYIRYDSRDPRLLREGIRMNRLNHFWAGQVITPDNHHAFYRIFHNGDVEGFDFNKGGRIISEGGGYQGMSPENRSRMLINGGPACEIDISSCHTRIYYGLMGQPLDPAIDPYTLTRFPRDVAKAYVAMMMGRTRTAGDWAEQTIAAVLRKGKIDLNQYAVDDVREAVFDVLPLLREWDTSPYRWDDLQYVESCIILETMEILAYKHDVPALPVHDSIIVPAKDQELAMEVLSRCFQKHTGAVPMLKIKG
;
A
#
# COMPACT_ATOMS: atom_id res chain seq x y z
N MET A 1 6.49 -3.50 -34.44
CA MET A 1 7.14 -2.52 -33.52
C MET A 1 8.22 -3.16 -32.66
N ILE A 2 7.94 -3.98 -31.65
CA ILE A 2 8.99 -4.50 -30.73
C ILE A 2 10.03 -5.33 -31.45
N GLU A 3 9.62 -6.18 -32.39
CA GLU A 3 10.56 -6.98 -33.19
C GLU A 3 11.49 -6.08 -34.01
N SER A 4 10.92 -5.11 -34.73
CA SER A 4 11.64 -4.10 -35.52
C SER A 4 12.61 -3.26 -34.67
N LEU A 5 12.15 -2.78 -33.52
CA LEU A 5 12.99 -1.99 -32.60
C LEU A 5 14.14 -2.84 -32.07
N ALA A 6 13.86 -4.07 -31.60
CA ALA A 6 14.91 -4.94 -31.09
C ALA A 6 15.91 -5.33 -32.18
N GLN A 7 15.47 -5.48 -33.43
CA GLN A 7 16.35 -5.72 -34.57
C GLN A 7 17.29 -4.52 -34.80
N GLU A 8 16.75 -3.30 -34.86
CA GLU A 8 17.55 -2.07 -35.02
C GLU A 8 18.61 -1.91 -33.92
N LEU A 9 18.24 -2.21 -32.66
CA LEU A 9 19.16 -2.16 -31.52
C LEU A 9 20.33 -3.17 -31.60
N TYR A 10 20.15 -4.26 -32.33
CA TYR A 10 21.20 -5.27 -32.51
C TYR A 10 22.07 -4.98 -33.73
N GLU A 11 21.49 -4.44 -34.80
CA GLU A 11 22.21 -4.01 -36.00
C GLU A 11 23.16 -2.84 -35.71
N GLN A 12 22.71 -1.82 -34.97
CA GLN A 12 23.54 -0.66 -34.62
C GLN A 12 24.69 -0.98 -33.64
N ALA A 13 24.67 -2.15 -32.99
CA ALA A 13 25.67 -2.53 -32.01
C ALA A 13 26.84 -3.34 -32.59
N ASP A 14 26.93 -3.44 -33.93
CA ASP A 14 27.98 -4.16 -34.68
C ASP A 14 28.13 -5.63 -34.26
N VAL A 15 27.02 -6.26 -33.86
CA VAL A 15 26.97 -7.68 -33.52
C VAL A 15 26.13 -8.38 -34.59
N GLN A 16 26.73 -9.29 -35.35
CA GLN A 16 26.09 -10.21 -36.32
C GLN A 16 25.03 -11.17 -35.70
N LYS A 17 24.44 -10.82 -34.56
CA LYS A 17 23.51 -11.66 -33.80
C LYS A 17 22.09 -11.12 -33.94
N ARG A 18 21.17 -11.98 -34.32
CA ARG A 18 19.73 -11.70 -34.24
C ARG A 18 19.29 -11.57 -32.77
N PRO A 19 18.31 -10.73 -32.46
CA PRO A 19 17.77 -10.62 -31.10
C PRO A 19 17.18 -11.96 -30.62
N THR A 20 17.45 -12.31 -29.36
CA THR A 20 16.88 -13.52 -28.76
C THR A 20 15.45 -13.26 -28.26
N ARG A 21 14.67 -14.31 -27.99
CA ARG A 21 13.35 -14.18 -27.34
C ARG A 21 13.39 -13.40 -26.02
N LYS A 22 14.47 -13.54 -25.24
CA LYS A 22 14.70 -12.78 -24.01
C LYS A 22 14.90 -11.29 -24.29
N ALA A 23 15.58 -10.96 -25.39
CA ALA A 23 15.79 -9.58 -25.83
C ALA A 23 14.46 -8.92 -26.22
N TYR A 24 13.63 -9.57 -27.04
CA TYR A 24 12.29 -9.06 -27.39
C TYR A 24 11.43 -8.80 -26.14
N LYS A 25 11.41 -9.74 -25.19
CA LYS A 25 10.65 -9.58 -23.92
C LYS A 25 11.17 -8.40 -23.09
N ALA A 26 12.49 -8.23 -23.01
CA ALA A 26 13.10 -7.11 -22.29
C ALA A 26 12.78 -5.77 -22.96
N THR A 27 12.91 -5.68 -24.30
CA THR A 27 12.53 -4.50 -25.08
C THR A 27 11.06 -4.13 -24.88
N ALA A 28 10.15 -5.11 -24.96
CA ALA A 28 8.72 -4.90 -24.72
C ALA A 28 8.45 -4.31 -23.32
N ALA A 29 9.07 -4.89 -22.28
CA ALA A 29 8.88 -4.42 -20.91
C ALA A 29 9.38 -2.98 -20.70
N VAL A 30 10.58 -2.67 -21.21
CA VAL A 30 11.18 -1.33 -21.11
C VAL A 30 10.32 -0.30 -21.84
N VAL A 31 9.95 -0.56 -23.10
CA VAL A 31 9.13 0.36 -23.91
C VAL A 31 7.77 0.60 -23.26
N ARG A 32 7.11 -0.45 -22.77
CA ARG A 32 5.80 -0.32 -22.13
C ARG A 32 5.84 0.56 -20.88
N ASP A 33 6.85 0.39 -20.04
CA ASP A 33 7.01 1.20 -18.83
C ASP A 33 7.37 2.66 -19.17
N LEU A 34 8.21 2.88 -20.18
CA LEU A 34 8.53 4.23 -20.68
C LEU A 34 7.30 4.95 -21.27
N LEU A 35 6.47 4.26 -22.05
CA LEU A 35 5.20 4.79 -22.55
C LEU A 35 4.25 5.14 -21.39
N LYS A 36 4.24 4.34 -20.32
CA LYS A 36 3.48 4.68 -19.10
C LYS A 36 4.04 5.96 -18.46
N GLY A 37 5.35 6.06 -18.29
CA GLY A 37 6.01 7.27 -17.78
C GLY A 37 5.68 8.52 -18.60
N HIS A 38 5.64 8.38 -19.92
CA HIS A 38 5.30 9.46 -20.85
C HIS A 38 3.80 9.81 -20.89
N SER A 39 2.92 8.94 -20.38
CA SER A 39 1.48 9.21 -20.31
C SER A 39 1.08 10.21 -19.22
N TYR A 40 1.99 10.53 -18.30
CA TYR A 40 1.77 11.53 -17.26
C TYR A 40 2.00 12.94 -17.81
N SER A 41 1.36 13.94 -17.19
CA SER A 41 1.60 15.36 -17.46
C SER A 41 2.15 16.05 -16.20
N PRO A 42 3.40 16.58 -16.21
CA PRO A 42 4.41 16.35 -17.25
C PRO A 42 4.88 14.87 -17.28
N PRO A 43 5.55 14.44 -18.37
CA PRO A 43 6.15 13.10 -18.46
C PRO A 43 7.04 12.78 -17.27
N LYS A 44 6.96 11.54 -16.77
CA LYS A 44 7.72 11.09 -15.60
C LYS A 44 8.81 10.08 -16.01
N PRO A 45 10.04 10.19 -15.46
CA PRO A 45 11.05 9.15 -15.63
C PRO A 45 10.60 7.82 -15.02
N CYS A 46 11.14 6.73 -15.56
CA CYS A 46 11.05 5.40 -14.97
C CYS A 46 12.32 5.10 -14.17
N GLY A 47 12.21 4.97 -12.85
CA GLY A 47 13.33 4.64 -11.96
C GLY A 47 13.46 3.14 -11.70
N ARG A 48 14.69 2.62 -11.64
CA ARG A 48 14.98 1.22 -11.28
C ARG A 48 16.30 1.08 -10.53
N TYR A 49 16.34 0.18 -9.53
CA TYR A 49 17.57 -0.23 -8.86
C TYR A 49 18.41 -1.15 -9.75
N MET A 50 19.72 -0.89 -9.82
CA MET A 50 20.65 -1.62 -10.67
C MET A 50 21.52 -2.61 -9.87
N SER A 51 20.90 -3.62 -9.26
CA SER A 51 21.61 -4.75 -8.66
C SER A 51 20.95 -6.08 -9.02
N PRO A 52 21.68 -7.21 -9.14
CA PRO A 52 21.09 -8.49 -9.54
C PRO A 52 19.90 -8.93 -8.68
N ASN A 53 19.97 -8.74 -7.36
CA ASN A 53 18.97 -9.23 -6.41
C ASN A 53 17.60 -8.55 -6.61
N THR A 54 17.54 -7.30 -7.07
CA THR A 54 16.27 -6.61 -7.33
C THR A 54 15.56 -7.14 -8.60
N PHE A 55 16.18 -8.07 -9.33
CA PHE A 55 15.63 -8.73 -10.50
C PHE A 55 15.27 -10.20 -10.27
N GLU A 56 15.56 -10.76 -9.08
CA GLU A 56 15.44 -12.21 -8.80
C GLU A 56 14.03 -12.77 -9.07
N HIS A 57 12.99 -11.96 -8.85
CA HIS A 57 11.60 -12.34 -9.10
C HIS A 57 10.94 -11.56 -10.26
N CYS A 58 11.75 -10.87 -11.07
CA CYS A 58 11.26 -10.11 -12.21
C CYS A 58 11.11 -10.97 -13.47
N HIS A 59 10.15 -10.60 -14.32
CA HIS A 59 9.94 -11.23 -15.63
C HIS A 59 11.09 -11.04 -16.62
N VAL A 60 11.92 -10.03 -16.39
CA VAL A 60 13.13 -9.70 -17.15
C VAL A 60 14.28 -9.67 -16.14
N GLY A 61 15.31 -10.49 -16.38
CA GLY A 61 16.48 -10.58 -15.49
C GLY A 61 17.48 -9.44 -15.71
N PHE A 62 18.36 -9.25 -14.73
CA PHE A 62 19.34 -8.13 -14.69
C PHE A 62 20.15 -7.97 -15.98
N LYS A 63 20.81 -9.04 -16.44
CA LYS A 63 21.66 -8.98 -17.65
C LYS A 63 20.87 -8.60 -18.92
N SER A 64 19.67 -9.14 -19.09
CA SER A 64 18.82 -8.83 -20.26
C SER A 64 18.33 -7.39 -20.22
N PHE A 65 17.91 -6.91 -19.05
CA PHE A 65 17.49 -5.52 -18.88
C PHE A 65 18.65 -4.55 -19.14
N THR A 66 19.80 -4.75 -18.49
CA THR A 66 20.96 -3.88 -18.64
C THR A 66 21.43 -3.82 -20.09
N GLY A 67 21.54 -4.98 -20.75
CA GLY A 67 21.93 -5.05 -22.16
C GLY A 67 20.97 -4.30 -23.11
N ILE A 68 19.65 -4.40 -22.90
CA ILE A 68 18.68 -3.63 -23.70
C ILE A 68 18.73 -2.15 -23.37
N LYS A 69 18.80 -1.78 -22.09
CA LYS A 69 18.90 -0.38 -21.65
C LYS A 69 20.12 0.30 -22.28
N ASP A 70 21.29 -0.34 -22.21
CA ASP A 70 22.54 0.23 -22.75
C ASP A 70 22.45 0.39 -24.28
N LYS A 71 21.89 -0.60 -24.99
CA LYS A 71 21.67 -0.50 -26.44
C LYS A 71 20.70 0.62 -26.82
N MET A 72 19.59 0.76 -26.08
CA MET A 72 18.62 1.83 -26.33
C MET A 72 19.20 3.22 -26.05
N GLU A 73 20.06 3.34 -25.03
CA GLU A 73 20.79 4.56 -24.70
C GLU A 73 21.77 4.93 -25.83
N GLN A 74 22.59 3.96 -26.27
CA GLN A 74 23.54 4.16 -27.38
C GLN A 74 22.84 4.53 -28.70
N ALA A 75 21.70 3.92 -29.00
CA ALA A 75 20.90 4.20 -30.19
C ALA A 75 20.07 5.50 -30.09
N GLY A 76 20.14 6.23 -28.96
CA GLY A 76 19.42 7.50 -28.77
C GLY A 76 17.91 7.38 -28.57
N PHE A 77 17.39 6.19 -28.28
CA PHE A 77 15.97 5.96 -28.02
C PHE A 77 15.56 6.35 -26.58
N ILE A 78 16.51 6.35 -25.65
CA ILE A 78 16.26 6.75 -24.26
C ILE A 78 17.38 7.64 -23.74
N THR A 79 17.05 8.50 -22.78
CA THR A 79 18.03 9.12 -21.90
C THR A 79 18.10 8.35 -20.59
N VAL A 80 19.30 8.24 -20.02
CA VAL A 80 19.55 7.51 -18.78
C VAL A 80 20.32 8.39 -17.82
N GLU A 81 19.79 8.57 -16.62
CA GLU A 81 20.46 9.28 -15.53
C GLU A 81 20.79 8.27 -14.42
N ARG A 82 22.08 8.13 -14.10
CA ARG A 82 22.56 7.18 -13.09
C ARG A 82 22.73 7.90 -11.76
N GLY A 83 22.46 7.23 -10.65
CA GLY A 83 22.80 7.77 -9.34
C GLY A 83 21.78 8.80 -8.79
N VAL A 84 20.53 8.76 -9.26
CA VAL A 84 19.50 9.74 -8.91
C VAL A 84 18.86 9.41 -7.56
N TRP A 85 18.75 10.41 -6.70
CA TRP A 85 17.93 10.33 -5.50
C TRP A 85 16.45 10.37 -5.86
N TRP A 86 15.80 9.20 -5.87
CA TRP A 86 14.40 9.09 -6.27
C TRP A 86 13.48 9.27 -5.08
N ARG A 87 12.70 10.37 -5.06
CA ARG A 87 11.75 10.70 -3.97
C ARG A 87 10.66 9.64 -3.74
N ARG A 88 10.51 8.66 -4.64
CA ARG A 88 9.58 7.52 -4.54
C ARG A 88 10.26 6.16 -4.34
N ALA A 89 11.52 6.14 -3.89
CA ALA A 89 12.10 4.96 -3.25
C ALA A 89 11.32 4.69 -1.97
N GLU A 90 10.15 4.09 -2.15
CA GLU A 90 9.09 3.83 -1.18
C GLU A 90 9.51 2.77 -0.14
N ASP A 91 10.76 2.33 -0.24
CA ASP A 91 11.54 1.30 0.44
C ASP A 91 12.84 1.84 1.04
N GLY A 92 13.19 3.11 0.83
CA GLY A 92 14.35 3.72 1.48
C GLY A 92 15.70 3.45 0.89
N ILE A 93 15.73 2.79 -0.24
CA ILE A 93 16.97 2.31 -0.82
C ILE A 93 17.49 3.38 -1.76
N GLY A 94 18.71 3.85 -1.47
CA GLY A 94 19.72 4.44 -2.36
C GLY A 94 19.33 5.22 -3.62
N LYS A 95 20.37 5.41 -4.44
CA LYS A 95 20.28 6.03 -5.75
C LYS A 95 19.74 5.01 -6.77
N VAL A 96 18.85 5.44 -7.65
CA VAL A 96 18.34 4.62 -8.77
C VAL A 96 18.97 5.05 -10.09
N THR A 97 18.79 4.24 -11.12
CA THR A 97 18.94 4.68 -12.51
C THR A 97 17.57 5.06 -13.04
N THR A 98 17.44 6.26 -13.60
CA THR A 98 16.20 6.73 -14.23
C THR A 98 16.35 6.67 -15.74
N MET A 99 15.24 6.41 -16.42
CA MET A 99 15.17 6.34 -17.88
C MET A 99 13.99 7.17 -18.37
N GLN A 100 14.18 7.89 -19.47
CA GLN A 100 13.12 8.59 -20.17
C GLN A 100 13.14 8.29 -21.66
N MET A 101 11.95 8.33 -22.25
CA MET A 101 11.76 8.20 -23.68
C MET A 101 12.20 9.49 -24.41
N THR A 102 13.02 9.36 -25.46
CA THR A 102 13.35 10.50 -26.34
C THR A 102 12.26 10.70 -27.40
N PRO A 103 12.22 11.86 -28.09
CA PRO A 103 11.36 12.06 -29.25
C PRO A 103 11.52 10.95 -30.30
N LYS A 104 12.76 10.47 -30.53
CA LYS A 104 13.05 9.36 -31.46
C LYS A 104 12.24 8.10 -31.14
N LEU A 105 12.19 7.66 -29.88
CA LEU A 105 11.40 6.49 -29.50
C LEU A 105 9.89 6.75 -29.53
N LEU A 106 9.46 7.98 -29.25
CA LEU A 106 8.05 8.36 -29.39
C LEU A 106 7.61 8.28 -30.85
N GLU A 107 8.35 8.89 -31.77
CA GLU A 107 8.08 8.86 -33.20
C GLU A 107 8.12 7.44 -33.76
N PHE A 108 9.11 6.64 -33.33
CA PHE A 108 9.17 5.22 -33.68
C PHE A 108 7.89 4.50 -33.24
N ALA A 109 7.38 4.78 -32.05
CA ALA A 109 6.14 4.18 -31.56
C ALA A 109 4.91 4.63 -32.34
N LEU A 110 4.82 5.92 -32.64
CA LEU A 110 3.74 6.52 -33.41
C LEU A 110 3.66 5.94 -34.83
N GLY A 111 4.80 5.60 -35.45
CA GLY A 111 4.85 4.92 -36.75
C GLY A 111 4.13 3.56 -36.79
N TYR A 112 3.88 2.94 -35.62
CA TYR A 112 3.08 1.72 -35.49
C TYR A 112 1.68 1.97 -34.88
N GLY A 113 1.24 3.23 -34.78
CA GLY A 113 -0.04 3.59 -34.16
C GLY A 113 -0.05 3.45 -32.63
N ILE A 114 1.11 3.31 -31.98
CA ILE A 114 1.21 3.11 -30.54
C ILE A 114 1.49 4.45 -29.88
N THR A 115 0.64 4.81 -28.92
CA THR A 115 0.70 6.05 -28.14
C THR A 115 0.84 5.73 -26.65
N PRO A 116 1.31 6.69 -25.83
CA PRO A 116 1.27 6.55 -24.38
C PRO A 116 -0.14 6.22 -23.83
N LYS A 117 -1.21 6.71 -24.49
CA LYS A 117 -2.60 6.53 -24.07
C LYS A 117 -3.16 5.15 -24.41
N ASN A 118 -2.92 4.64 -25.62
CA ASN A 118 -3.47 3.34 -26.08
C ASN A 118 -2.56 2.13 -25.77
N ARG A 119 -1.41 2.34 -25.11
CA ARG A 119 -0.42 1.27 -24.83
C ARG A 119 -1.01 -0.03 -24.27
N SER A 120 -2.07 0.04 -23.45
CA SER A 120 -2.69 -1.16 -22.87
C SER A 120 -3.34 -2.09 -23.89
N MET A 121 -3.65 -1.58 -25.10
CA MET A 121 -4.16 -2.38 -26.23
C MET A 121 -3.04 -3.16 -26.93
N HIS A 122 -1.79 -2.70 -26.82
CA HIS A 122 -0.65 -3.25 -27.55
C HIS A 122 0.27 -4.11 -26.66
N PHE A 123 0.21 -3.93 -25.34
CA PHE A 123 1.04 -4.64 -24.38
C PHE A 123 0.17 -5.40 -23.37
N GLY A 124 0.28 -6.73 -23.40
CA GLY A 124 -0.35 -7.59 -22.40
C GLY A 124 0.15 -7.30 -20.98
N LYS A 125 -0.71 -7.58 -19.98
CA LYS A 125 -0.27 -7.58 -18.58
C LYS A 125 0.63 -8.79 -18.33
N LEU A 126 1.76 -8.55 -17.69
CA LEU A 126 2.57 -9.64 -17.16
C LEU A 126 1.84 -10.28 -15.96
N PRO A 127 1.99 -11.60 -15.75
CA PRO A 127 1.47 -12.25 -14.56
C PRO A 127 1.98 -11.57 -13.29
N ARG A 128 1.17 -11.58 -12.23
CA ARG A 128 1.64 -11.10 -10.92
C ARG A 128 2.79 -12.00 -10.43
N PRO A 129 3.80 -11.42 -9.79
CA PRO A 129 4.92 -12.18 -9.28
C PRO A 129 4.47 -12.97 -8.05
N LYS A 130 4.93 -14.22 -7.95
CA LYS A 130 4.68 -15.08 -6.79
C LYS A 130 5.46 -14.65 -5.55
N ALA A 131 6.50 -13.84 -5.73
CA ALA A 131 7.33 -13.29 -4.67
C ALA A 131 7.93 -11.96 -5.16
N ILE A 132 8.22 -11.06 -4.23
CA ILE A 132 8.97 -9.82 -4.52
C ILE A 132 10.20 -9.73 -3.64
N PHE A 133 11.19 -8.98 -4.12
CA PHE A 133 12.38 -8.65 -3.35
C PHE A 133 12.01 -7.62 -2.27
N ASN A 134 12.47 -7.81 -1.04
CA ASN A 134 12.18 -6.95 0.11
C ASN A 134 10.67 -6.65 0.29
N PRO A 135 9.83 -7.66 0.54
CA PRO A 135 8.41 -7.46 0.81
C PRO A 135 8.14 -6.74 2.15
N ILE A 136 9.17 -6.45 2.94
CA ILE A 136 9.09 -5.72 4.19
C ILE A 136 9.81 -4.38 4.06
N ARG A 137 9.15 -3.32 4.52
CA ARG A 137 9.70 -1.96 4.55
C ARG A 137 9.58 -1.40 5.95
N VAL A 138 10.58 -0.66 6.40
CA VAL A 138 10.59 -0.09 7.75
C VAL A 138 10.96 1.38 7.68
N THR A 139 10.26 2.20 8.46
CA THR A 139 10.42 3.65 8.42
C THR A 139 10.94 4.21 9.71
N LYS A 140 11.77 5.24 9.61
CA LYS A 140 12.19 6.06 10.74
C LYS A 140 11.00 6.79 11.35
N LYS A 141 11.13 7.14 12.62
CA LYS A 141 10.24 8.06 13.31
C LYS A 141 10.15 9.36 12.53
N ARG A 142 8.91 9.78 12.21
CA ARG A 142 8.69 11.05 11.51
C ARG A 142 8.94 12.21 12.46
N LEU A 143 9.91 13.04 12.10
CA LEU A 143 10.21 14.27 12.83
C LEU A 143 9.36 15.43 12.32
N TRP A 144 9.09 16.37 13.21
CA TRP A 144 8.50 17.67 12.88
C TRP A 144 9.62 18.71 12.79
N ALA A 145 9.50 19.62 11.83
CA ALA A 145 10.31 20.82 11.77
C ALA A 145 9.46 21.96 11.22
N ASN A 146 9.54 23.14 11.84
CA ASN A 146 8.79 24.34 11.46
C ASN A 146 7.28 24.07 11.28
N GLY A 147 6.66 23.35 12.23
CA GLY A 147 5.23 23.00 12.19
C GLY A 147 4.83 21.99 11.11
N LYS A 148 5.77 21.46 10.30
CA LYS A 148 5.50 20.51 9.22
C LYS A 148 6.16 19.16 9.49
N LYS A 149 5.44 18.08 9.19
CA LYS A 149 6.02 16.72 9.24
C LYS A 149 7.06 16.58 8.13
N LYS A 150 8.31 16.27 8.49
CA LYS A 150 9.36 15.96 7.51
C LYS A 150 8.98 14.76 6.64
N GLN A 151 9.62 14.66 5.48
CA GLN A 151 9.45 13.54 4.57
C GLN A 151 9.75 12.23 5.31
N LYS A 152 8.94 11.21 5.03
CA LYS A 152 9.11 9.87 5.58
C LYS A 152 10.46 9.31 5.11
N ALA A 153 11.30 8.90 6.06
CA ALA A 153 12.57 8.24 5.81
C ALA A 153 12.45 6.76 6.15
N TYR A 154 13.24 5.94 5.47
CA TYR A 154 13.22 4.49 5.60
C TYR A 154 14.55 3.98 6.15
N ILE A 155 14.52 2.80 6.76
CA ILE A 155 15.68 2.17 7.40
C ILE A 155 16.05 0.95 6.59
N ARG A 156 17.36 0.80 6.36
CA ARG A 156 17.91 -0.43 5.80
C ARG A 156 18.21 -1.39 6.94
N TYR A 157 17.54 -2.53 6.95
CA TYR A 157 17.82 -3.64 7.86
C TYR A 157 18.79 -4.64 7.23
N ASP A 158 19.46 -5.42 8.07
CA ASP A 158 20.21 -6.60 7.62
C ASP A 158 19.20 -7.60 7.03
N SER A 159 19.41 -8.00 5.77
CA SER A 159 18.58 -9.00 5.10
C SER A 159 18.63 -10.37 5.76
N ARG A 160 19.56 -10.59 6.69
CA ARG A 160 19.70 -11.82 7.48
C ARG A 160 19.01 -11.75 8.85
N ASP A 161 18.39 -10.62 9.22
CA ASP A 161 17.63 -10.54 10.47
C ASP A 161 16.49 -11.58 10.44
N PRO A 162 16.48 -12.57 11.36
CA PRO A 162 15.50 -13.65 11.34
C PRO A 162 14.05 -13.15 11.48
N ARG A 163 13.84 -11.99 12.11
CA ARG A 163 12.51 -11.38 12.27
C ARG A 163 12.00 -10.82 10.94
N LEU A 164 12.88 -10.10 10.24
CA LEU A 164 12.61 -9.59 8.89
C LEU A 164 12.33 -10.74 7.92
N LEU A 165 13.12 -11.82 7.99
CA LEU A 165 12.95 -13.01 7.15
C LEU A 165 11.61 -13.69 7.40
N ARG A 166 11.19 -13.87 8.67
CA ARG A 166 9.87 -14.44 9.00
C ARG A 166 8.74 -13.64 8.38
N GLU A 167 8.75 -12.33 8.57
CA GLU A 167 7.73 -11.45 7.98
C GLU A 167 7.77 -11.48 6.45
N GLY A 168 8.96 -11.50 5.86
CA GLY A 168 9.12 -11.56 4.41
C GLY A 168 8.62 -12.87 3.79
N ILE A 169 8.83 -14.00 4.46
CA ILE A 169 8.29 -15.30 4.06
C ILE A 169 6.77 -15.27 4.08
N ARG A 170 6.15 -14.76 5.16
CA ARG A 170 4.68 -14.63 5.26
C ARG A 170 4.11 -13.80 4.11
N MET A 171 4.71 -12.64 3.85
CA MET A 171 4.27 -11.76 2.77
C MET A 171 4.43 -12.39 1.38
N ASN A 172 5.54 -13.10 1.13
CA ASN A 172 5.73 -13.76 -0.16
C ASN A 172 4.85 -15.02 -0.32
N ARG A 173 4.48 -15.71 0.76
CA ARG A 173 3.46 -16.77 0.72
C ARG A 173 2.10 -16.21 0.30
N LEU A 174 1.74 -15.04 0.81
CA LEU A 174 0.51 -14.35 0.43
C LEU A 174 0.56 -13.86 -1.02
N ASN A 175 1.70 -13.30 -1.48
CA ASN A 175 1.92 -12.94 -2.88
C ASN A 175 1.82 -14.15 -3.81
N HIS A 176 2.29 -15.32 -3.37
CA HIS A 176 2.19 -16.56 -4.13
C HIS A 176 0.72 -16.93 -4.38
N PHE A 177 -0.10 -16.90 -3.33
CA PHE A 177 -1.54 -17.14 -3.44
C PHE A 177 -2.20 -16.13 -4.39
N TRP A 178 -1.88 -14.85 -4.23
CA TRP A 178 -2.44 -13.76 -5.03
C TRP A 178 -1.97 -13.73 -6.49
N ALA A 179 -0.87 -14.42 -6.82
CA ALA A 179 -0.40 -14.51 -8.19
C ALA A 179 -1.41 -15.20 -9.13
N GLY A 180 -2.25 -16.09 -8.60
CA GLY A 180 -3.28 -16.81 -9.35
C GLY A 180 -4.66 -16.15 -9.38
N GLN A 181 -4.88 -15.10 -8.60
CA GLN A 181 -6.19 -14.46 -8.46
C GLN A 181 -6.41 -13.40 -9.55
N VAL A 182 -7.65 -13.04 -9.86
CA VAL A 182 -7.98 -11.94 -10.78
C VAL A 182 -8.79 -10.90 -10.03
N ILE A 183 -8.46 -9.63 -10.19
CA ILE A 183 -9.25 -8.51 -9.65
C ILE A 183 -9.62 -7.57 -10.78
N THR A 184 -10.77 -6.93 -10.72
CA THR A 184 -11.20 -5.97 -11.75
C THR A 184 -11.78 -4.74 -11.08
N PRO A 185 -11.35 -3.51 -11.43
CA PRO A 185 -10.20 -3.20 -12.27
C PRO A 185 -8.87 -3.58 -11.57
N ASP A 186 -7.96 -4.21 -12.32
CA ASP A 186 -6.67 -4.63 -11.76
C ASP A 186 -5.59 -3.55 -11.84
N ASN A 187 -5.18 -3.11 -10.65
CA ASN A 187 -4.00 -2.29 -10.43
C ASN A 187 -3.12 -2.81 -9.26
N HIS A 188 -3.31 -4.06 -8.85
CA HIS A 188 -2.51 -4.71 -7.82
C HIS A 188 -1.36 -5.47 -8.45
N HIS A 189 -0.12 -5.19 -8.02
CA HIS A 189 1.05 -5.94 -8.49
C HIS A 189 1.46 -7.04 -7.51
N ALA A 190 1.77 -6.65 -6.28
CA ALA A 190 2.15 -7.51 -5.16
C ALA A 190 1.92 -6.75 -3.85
N PHE A 191 1.94 -7.46 -2.73
CA PHE A 191 1.89 -6.91 -1.39
C PHE A 191 3.28 -6.72 -0.79
N TYR A 192 3.41 -5.64 -0.02
CA TYR A 192 4.49 -5.41 0.92
C TYR A 192 3.91 -4.97 2.26
N ARG A 193 4.65 -5.16 3.35
CA ARG A 193 4.27 -4.77 4.71
C ARG A 193 5.14 -3.61 5.19
N ILE A 194 4.54 -2.54 5.72
CA ILE A 194 5.29 -1.38 6.20
C ILE A 194 5.23 -1.26 7.72
N PHE A 195 6.37 -1.37 8.38
CA PHE A 195 6.54 -1.03 9.79
C PHE A 195 7.03 0.41 10.00
N HIS A 196 6.70 0.98 11.14
CA HIS A 196 7.03 2.36 11.51
C HIS A 196 7.95 2.43 12.72
N ASN A 197 8.58 3.59 12.92
CA ASN A 197 9.41 3.88 14.09
C ASN A 197 10.52 2.84 14.35
N GLY A 198 11.15 2.32 13.29
CA GLY A 198 12.16 1.26 13.40
C GLY A 198 13.49 1.69 14.03
N ASP A 199 13.68 2.99 14.24
CA ASP A 199 14.83 3.61 14.90
C ASP A 199 14.56 3.93 16.38
N VAL A 200 13.43 3.47 16.92
CA VAL A 200 13.14 3.56 18.36
C VAL A 200 13.72 2.34 19.08
N GLU A 201 14.26 2.56 20.28
CA GLU A 201 14.78 1.50 21.14
C GLU A 201 13.71 0.43 21.43
N GLY A 202 14.11 -0.84 21.43
CA GLY A 202 13.20 -1.97 21.64
C GLY A 202 12.29 -2.30 20.44
N PHE A 203 12.52 -1.71 19.26
CA PHE A 203 11.76 -2.06 18.06
C PHE A 203 11.92 -3.54 17.68
N ASP A 204 10.78 -4.21 17.52
CA ASP A 204 10.71 -5.64 17.18
C ASP A 204 9.73 -5.93 16.04
N PHE A 205 9.68 -5.04 15.03
CA PHE A 205 8.66 -5.12 13.96
C PHE A 205 7.22 -5.13 14.53
N ASN A 206 7.02 -4.42 15.63
CA ASN A 206 5.79 -4.37 16.42
C ASN A 206 5.08 -3.01 16.35
N LYS A 207 5.45 -2.16 15.38
CA LYS A 207 4.89 -0.81 15.20
C LYS A 207 4.45 -0.61 13.75
N GLY A 208 3.20 -0.23 13.55
CA GLY A 208 2.59 -0.18 12.21
C GLY A 208 2.42 -1.57 11.64
N GLY A 209 2.77 -1.82 10.39
CA GLY A 209 2.71 -3.18 9.81
C GLY A 209 1.55 -3.38 8.84
N ARG A 210 0.89 -2.32 8.38
CA ARG A 210 -0.16 -2.44 7.35
C ARG A 210 0.38 -3.08 6.07
N ILE A 211 -0.45 -3.92 5.48
CA ILE A 211 -0.21 -4.54 4.17
C ILE A 211 -0.63 -3.55 3.08
N ILE A 212 0.28 -3.30 2.14
CA ILE A 212 0.12 -2.31 1.08
C ILE A 212 0.29 -2.98 -0.28
N SER A 213 -0.62 -2.68 -1.20
CA SER A 213 -0.48 -3.00 -2.61
C SER A 213 0.60 -2.11 -3.24
N GLU A 214 1.58 -2.71 -3.92
CA GLU A 214 2.59 -1.96 -4.65
C GLU A 214 1.94 -1.03 -5.69
N GLY A 215 2.34 0.25 -5.66
CA GLY A 215 1.72 1.31 -6.47
C GLY A 215 0.38 1.83 -5.94
N GLY A 216 -0.01 1.50 -4.71
CA GLY A 216 -1.25 1.91 -4.04
C GLY A 216 -2.47 1.10 -4.45
N GLY A 217 -2.52 0.67 -5.71
CA GLY A 217 -3.54 -0.27 -6.20
C GLY A 217 -4.97 0.14 -5.86
N TYR A 218 -5.78 -0.85 -5.48
CA TYR A 218 -7.19 -0.69 -5.13
C TYR A 218 -7.37 0.07 -3.81
N GLN A 219 -6.35 0.11 -2.94
CA GLN A 219 -6.43 0.81 -1.66
C GLN A 219 -6.53 2.34 -1.84
N GLY A 220 -6.10 2.86 -3.00
CA GLY A 220 -6.26 4.27 -3.37
C GLY A 220 -7.58 4.61 -4.07
N MET A 221 -8.42 3.63 -4.40
CA MET A 221 -9.72 3.86 -5.04
C MET A 221 -10.71 4.47 -4.04
N SER A 222 -11.67 5.25 -4.54
CA SER A 222 -12.80 5.71 -3.72
C SER A 222 -13.69 4.52 -3.30
N PRO A 223 -14.45 4.63 -2.20
CA PRO A 223 -15.38 3.58 -1.78
C PRO A 223 -16.31 3.11 -2.91
N GLU A 224 -16.85 4.04 -3.70
CA GLU A 224 -17.79 3.77 -4.80
C GLU A 224 -17.13 2.98 -5.94
N ASN A 225 -15.83 3.17 -6.15
CA ASN A 225 -15.08 2.38 -7.13
C ASN A 225 -14.71 1.00 -6.57
N ARG A 226 -14.46 0.90 -5.26
CA ARG A 226 -14.18 -0.38 -4.60
C ARG A 226 -15.41 -1.28 -4.54
N SER A 227 -16.61 -0.73 -4.35
CA SER A 227 -17.85 -1.52 -4.35
C SER A 227 -18.20 -2.11 -5.71
N ARG A 228 -17.58 -1.60 -6.79
CA ARG A 228 -17.70 -2.16 -8.16
C ARG A 228 -16.61 -3.17 -8.50
N MET A 229 -15.74 -3.50 -7.55
CA MET A 229 -14.67 -4.45 -7.81
C MET A 229 -15.20 -5.87 -7.98
N LEU A 230 -14.55 -6.59 -8.88
CA LEU A 230 -14.75 -8.03 -9.02
C LEU A 230 -13.51 -8.77 -8.53
N ILE A 231 -13.72 -9.91 -7.88
CA ILE A 231 -12.67 -10.88 -7.57
C ILE A 231 -13.02 -12.19 -8.29
N ASN A 232 -12.10 -12.65 -9.14
CA ASN A 232 -12.29 -13.82 -10.02
C ASN A 232 -13.58 -13.73 -10.85
N GLY A 233 -13.95 -12.53 -11.29
CA GLY A 233 -15.15 -12.26 -12.08
C GLY A 233 -16.45 -12.14 -11.28
N GLY A 234 -16.46 -12.50 -9.99
CA GLY A 234 -17.62 -12.34 -9.10
C GLY A 234 -17.61 -11.00 -8.36
N PRO A 235 -18.78 -10.48 -7.93
CA PRO A 235 -18.87 -9.26 -7.14
C PRO A 235 -18.13 -9.41 -5.81
N ALA A 236 -17.54 -8.32 -5.33
CA ALA A 236 -16.86 -8.26 -4.06
C ALA A 236 -17.61 -7.36 -3.05
N CYS A 237 -17.40 -7.60 -1.76
CA CYS A 237 -17.89 -6.75 -0.67
C CYS A 237 -16.75 -6.35 0.25
N GLU A 238 -16.80 -5.14 0.81
CA GLU A 238 -15.82 -4.66 1.80
C GLU A 238 -16.39 -4.79 3.21
N ILE A 239 -15.73 -5.57 4.07
CA ILE A 239 -16.06 -5.78 5.48
C ILE A 239 -15.15 -4.91 6.34
N ASP A 240 -15.72 -3.93 7.04
CA ASP A 240 -15.04 -2.91 7.84
C ASP A 240 -15.21 -3.13 9.34
N ILE A 241 -14.14 -2.95 10.11
CA ILE A 241 -14.21 -2.95 11.57
C ILE A 241 -14.59 -1.55 12.06
N SER A 242 -15.82 -1.39 12.56
CA SER A 242 -16.29 -0.10 13.07
C SER A 242 -15.51 0.30 14.32
N SER A 243 -14.91 1.49 14.29
CA SER A 243 -14.15 2.07 15.41
C SER A 243 -12.94 1.19 15.82
N CYS A 244 -12.27 0.60 14.83
CA CYS A 244 -11.22 -0.42 14.99
C CYS A 244 -10.17 -0.10 16.07
N HIS A 245 -9.42 0.99 15.94
CA HIS A 245 -8.39 1.36 16.93
C HIS A 245 -8.93 1.52 18.35
N THR A 246 -10.14 2.07 18.53
CA THR A 246 -10.76 2.23 19.84
C THR A 246 -11.14 0.88 20.44
N ARG A 247 -11.70 -0.03 19.63
CA ARG A 247 -12.01 -1.39 20.09
C ARG A 247 -10.76 -2.18 20.43
N ILE A 248 -9.69 -2.05 19.63
CA ILE A 248 -8.38 -2.65 19.93
C ILE A 248 -7.88 -2.11 21.27
N TYR A 249 -7.85 -0.79 21.45
CA TYR A 249 -7.37 -0.17 22.69
C TYR A 249 -8.14 -0.69 23.92
N TYR A 250 -9.48 -0.67 23.87
CA TYR A 250 -10.33 -1.14 24.96
C TYR A 250 -10.15 -2.64 25.25
N GLY A 251 -10.00 -3.47 24.21
CA GLY A 251 -9.69 -4.90 24.37
C GLY A 251 -8.35 -5.12 25.05
N LEU A 252 -7.28 -4.44 24.60
CA LEU A 252 -5.95 -4.54 25.20
C LEU A 252 -5.90 -4.04 26.66
N MET A 253 -6.74 -3.07 27.01
CA MET A 253 -6.90 -2.58 28.39
C MET A 253 -7.81 -3.48 29.25
N GLY A 254 -8.31 -4.61 28.72
CA GLY A 254 -9.14 -5.57 29.45
C GLY A 254 -10.57 -5.12 29.70
N GLN A 255 -11.05 -4.07 29.03
CA GLN A 255 -12.41 -3.53 29.15
C GLN A 255 -13.06 -3.44 27.77
N PRO A 256 -13.39 -4.57 27.12
CA PRO A 256 -13.92 -4.55 25.76
C PRO A 256 -15.22 -3.75 25.66
N LEU A 257 -15.37 -2.98 24.57
CA LEU A 257 -16.62 -2.28 24.26
C LEU A 257 -17.71 -3.26 23.81
N ASP A 258 -18.97 -2.86 23.98
CA ASP A 258 -20.11 -3.59 23.42
C ASP A 258 -19.95 -3.77 21.89
N PRO A 259 -19.96 -5.01 21.37
CA PRO A 259 -19.80 -5.29 19.94
C PRO A 259 -21.01 -4.84 19.09
N ALA A 260 -22.17 -4.58 19.67
CA ALA A 260 -23.38 -4.18 18.96
C ALA A 260 -23.50 -2.65 18.79
N ILE A 261 -22.75 -1.87 19.59
CA ILE A 261 -22.93 -0.41 19.67
C ILE A 261 -21.72 0.32 19.10
N ASP A 262 -21.96 1.33 18.26
CA ASP A 262 -20.91 2.28 17.87
C ASP A 262 -20.73 3.31 19.00
N PRO A 263 -19.59 3.34 19.71
CA PRO A 263 -19.45 4.21 20.88
C PRO A 263 -19.65 5.69 20.55
N TYR A 264 -19.33 6.11 19.32
CA TYR A 264 -19.46 7.51 18.93
C TYR A 264 -20.91 7.98 18.78
N THR A 265 -21.89 7.06 18.68
CA THR A 265 -23.31 7.43 18.63
C THR A 265 -23.92 7.67 20.01
N LEU A 266 -23.22 7.29 21.08
CA LEU A 266 -23.69 7.48 22.46
C LEU A 266 -23.36 8.88 23.02
N THR A 267 -22.54 9.67 22.33
CA THR A 267 -22.19 11.01 22.77
C THR A 267 -23.34 11.99 22.52
N ARG A 268 -23.44 13.06 23.31
CA ARG A 268 -24.39 14.17 23.06
C ARG A 268 -24.12 14.98 21.77
N PHE A 269 -23.02 14.69 21.07
CA PHE A 269 -22.64 15.35 19.82
C PHE A 269 -22.87 14.44 18.60
N PRO A 270 -22.93 15.00 17.38
CA PRO A 270 -22.99 14.20 16.16
C PRO A 270 -21.81 13.21 16.09
N ARG A 271 -22.10 11.97 15.68
CA ARG A 271 -21.12 10.87 15.59
C ARG A 271 -19.81 11.27 14.90
N ASP A 272 -19.89 12.03 13.81
CA ASP A 272 -18.71 12.45 13.05
C ASP A 272 -17.82 13.44 13.81
N VAL A 273 -18.38 14.25 14.73
CA VAL A 273 -17.63 15.15 15.62
C VAL A 273 -16.88 14.34 16.67
N ALA A 274 -17.57 13.43 17.37
CA ALA A 274 -16.95 12.53 18.35
C ALA A 274 -15.85 11.66 17.71
N LYS A 275 -16.12 11.09 16.54
CA LYS A 275 -15.14 10.31 15.78
C LYS A 275 -13.93 11.16 15.37
N ALA A 276 -14.13 12.41 14.94
CA ALA A 276 -13.04 13.30 14.58
C ALA A 276 -12.15 13.63 15.78
N TYR A 277 -12.75 13.86 16.95
CA TYR A 277 -12.01 14.08 18.19
C TYR A 277 -11.16 12.87 18.57
N VAL A 278 -11.74 11.67 18.61
CA VAL A 278 -11.01 10.45 18.98
C VAL A 278 -9.89 10.14 17.98
N ALA A 279 -10.13 10.27 16.68
CA ALA A 279 -9.09 10.09 15.67
C ALA A 279 -7.95 11.11 15.80
N MET A 280 -8.27 12.35 16.14
CA MET A 280 -7.28 13.41 16.38
C MET A 280 -6.46 13.13 17.64
N MET A 281 -7.11 12.76 18.75
CA MET A 281 -6.47 12.43 20.02
C MET A 281 -5.51 11.25 19.85
N MET A 282 -5.99 10.14 19.29
CA MET A 282 -5.17 8.94 19.12
C MET A 282 -3.98 9.16 18.18
N GLY A 283 -4.10 10.09 17.23
CA GLY A 283 -2.99 10.50 16.36
C GLY A 283 -1.91 11.36 17.04
N ARG A 284 -2.13 11.79 18.29
CA ARG A 284 -1.23 12.62 19.09
C ARG A 284 -0.74 11.86 20.33
N THR A 285 0.42 12.27 20.84
CA THR A 285 1.00 11.73 22.08
C THR A 285 0.38 12.35 23.33
N ARG A 286 -0.39 13.43 23.18
CA ARG A 286 -1.12 14.10 24.26
C ARG A 286 -2.55 14.37 23.83
N THR A 287 -3.44 14.43 24.80
CA THR A 287 -4.82 14.90 24.64
C THR A 287 -4.83 16.25 23.92
N ALA A 288 -5.77 16.39 22.98
CA ALA A 288 -5.85 17.61 22.17
C ALA A 288 -6.61 18.69 22.93
N GLY A 289 -5.96 19.83 23.16
CA GLY A 289 -6.60 21.06 23.64
C GLY A 289 -7.36 21.80 22.54
N ASP A 290 -6.90 21.71 21.29
CA ASP A 290 -7.51 22.38 20.13
C ASP A 290 -7.68 21.45 18.92
N TRP A 291 -8.67 21.78 18.07
CA TRP A 291 -8.86 21.18 16.76
C TRP A 291 -7.63 21.46 15.88
N ALA A 292 -7.03 20.41 15.33
CA ALA A 292 -6.03 20.59 14.28
C ALA A 292 -6.69 21.18 13.03
N GLU A 293 -6.09 22.18 12.41
CA GLU A 293 -6.50 22.69 11.08
C GLU A 293 -6.67 21.55 10.06
N GLN A 294 -5.76 20.57 10.09
CA GLN A 294 -5.83 19.40 9.20
C GLN A 294 -7.05 18.51 9.48
N THR A 295 -7.48 18.42 10.74
CA THR A 295 -8.68 17.67 11.14
C THR A 295 -9.93 18.39 10.63
N ILE A 296 -10.02 19.70 10.86
CA ILE A 296 -11.11 20.55 10.36
C ILE A 296 -11.22 20.41 8.84
N ALA A 297 -10.11 20.65 8.12
CA ALA A 297 -10.08 20.55 6.67
C ALA A 297 -10.44 19.15 6.15
N ALA A 298 -10.05 18.08 6.85
CA ALA A 298 -10.37 16.70 6.44
C ALA A 298 -11.85 16.36 6.61
N VAL A 299 -12.50 16.86 7.67
CA VAL A 299 -13.94 16.62 7.90
C VAL A 299 -14.80 17.49 6.97
N LEU A 300 -14.45 18.77 6.82
CA LEU A 300 -15.11 19.69 5.87
C LEU A 300 -15.05 19.17 4.43
N ARG A 301 -13.89 18.67 3.98
CA ARG A 301 -13.72 18.13 2.61
C ARG A 301 -14.61 16.93 2.32
N LYS A 302 -15.07 16.22 3.36
CA LYS A 302 -16.02 15.11 3.22
C LYS A 302 -17.48 15.58 3.20
N GLY A 303 -17.74 16.89 3.19
CA GLY A 303 -19.07 17.48 3.20
C GLY A 303 -19.88 17.18 4.46
N LYS A 304 -19.20 16.83 5.57
CA LYS A 304 -19.85 16.30 6.76
C LYS A 304 -20.31 17.41 7.70
N ILE A 305 -19.36 18.10 8.34
CA ILE A 305 -19.65 19.05 9.41
C ILE A 305 -18.49 20.03 9.61
N ASP A 306 -18.79 21.26 9.98
CA ASP A 306 -17.78 22.24 10.38
C ASP A 306 -17.46 22.09 11.87
N LEU A 307 -16.25 21.60 12.17
CA LEU A 307 -15.82 21.34 13.55
C LEU A 307 -15.63 22.63 14.35
N ASN A 308 -15.46 23.79 13.72
CA ASN A 308 -15.31 25.07 14.43
C ASN A 308 -16.58 25.45 15.22
N GLN A 309 -17.71 24.84 14.92
CA GLN A 309 -18.97 25.05 15.65
C GLN A 309 -19.02 24.31 16.99
N TYR A 310 -18.01 23.49 17.30
CA TYR A 310 -17.98 22.64 18.49
C TYR A 310 -16.75 22.94 19.33
N ALA A 311 -16.95 23.37 20.58
CA ALA A 311 -15.86 23.55 21.52
C ALA A 311 -15.17 22.20 21.82
N VAL A 312 -13.85 22.16 21.66
CA VAL A 312 -13.06 20.92 21.79
C VAL A 312 -13.19 20.32 23.18
N ASP A 313 -13.17 21.16 24.22
CA ASP A 313 -13.30 20.73 25.61
C ASP A 313 -14.66 20.07 25.87
N ASP A 314 -15.76 20.64 25.35
CA ASP A 314 -17.09 20.06 25.50
C ASP A 314 -17.20 18.69 24.82
N VAL A 315 -16.65 18.57 23.61
CA VAL A 315 -16.60 17.32 22.85
C VAL A 315 -15.72 16.30 23.56
N ARG A 316 -14.59 16.73 24.13
CA ARG A 316 -13.70 15.88 24.92
C ARG A 316 -14.44 15.25 26.09
N GLU A 317 -15.08 16.06 26.93
CA GLU A 317 -15.76 15.54 28.12
C GLU A 317 -16.90 14.60 27.72
N ALA A 318 -17.71 14.96 26.71
CA ALA A 318 -18.76 14.07 26.21
C ALA A 318 -18.22 12.74 25.65
N VAL A 319 -17.04 12.75 25.02
CA VAL A 319 -16.37 11.51 24.58
C VAL A 319 -15.90 10.71 25.79
N PHE A 320 -15.32 11.35 26.80
CA PHE A 320 -14.82 10.66 27.98
C PHE A 320 -15.92 10.07 28.87
N ASP A 321 -17.11 10.66 28.88
CA ASP A 321 -18.25 10.08 29.59
C ASP A 321 -18.69 8.74 29.00
N VAL A 322 -18.56 8.59 27.68
CA VAL A 322 -18.86 7.35 26.96
C VAL A 322 -17.65 6.40 26.90
N LEU A 323 -16.45 6.96 26.79
CA LEU A 323 -15.19 6.27 26.61
C LEU A 323 -14.19 6.67 27.72
N PRO A 324 -14.41 6.26 28.98
CA PRO A 324 -13.64 6.73 30.14
C PRO A 324 -12.14 6.39 30.08
N LEU A 325 -11.75 5.25 29.49
CA LEU A 325 -10.33 4.89 29.36
C LEU A 325 -9.52 5.84 28.47
N LEU A 326 -10.18 6.69 27.68
CA LEU A 326 -9.47 7.70 26.90
C LEU A 326 -8.96 8.86 27.76
N ARG A 327 -9.45 9.03 29.00
CA ARG A 327 -8.87 9.98 29.97
C ARG A 327 -7.41 9.65 30.28
N GLU A 328 -7.04 8.37 30.19
CA GLU A 328 -5.71 7.84 30.47
C GLU A 328 -4.80 7.77 29.23
N TRP A 329 -5.22 8.33 28.08
CA TRP A 329 -4.47 8.20 26.82
C TRP A 329 -3.02 8.70 26.93
N ASP A 330 -2.78 9.76 27.69
CA ASP A 330 -1.46 10.39 27.84
C ASP A 330 -0.44 9.46 28.52
N THR A 331 -0.92 8.63 29.46
CA THR A 331 -0.13 7.67 30.24
C THR A 331 -0.30 6.22 29.78
N SER A 332 -1.18 5.97 28.80
CA SER A 332 -1.41 4.65 28.22
C SER A 332 -0.09 3.97 27.82
N PRO A 333 0.03 2.63 27.91
CA PRO A 333 1.19 1.91 27.37
C PRO A 333 1.15 1.76 25.85
N TYR A 334 0.01 2.00 25.21
CA TYR A 334 -0.20 1.82 23.77
C TYR A 334 -0.30 3.15 23.02
N ARG A 335 0.33 3.24 21.85
CA ARG A 335 0.22 4.39 20.94
C ARG A 335 -0.36 3.97 19.60
N TRP A 336 -0.64 4.93 18.72
CA TRP A 336 -1.30 4.70 17.43
C TRP A 336 -0.62 3.63 16.56
N ASP A 337 0.69 3.51 16.65
CA ASP A 337 1.51 2.55 15.92
C ASP A 337 1.44 1.14 16.53
N ASP A 338 1.22 1.02 17.84
CA ASP A 338 0.87 -0.25 18.49
C ASP A 338 -0.51 -0.73 18.05
N LEU A 339 -1.51 0.17 18.09
CA LEU A 339 -2.87 -0.16 17.68
C LEU A 339 -2.93 -0.56 16.20
N GLN A 340 -2.18 0.15 15.34
CA GLN A 340 -2.04 -0.21 13.93
C GLN A 340 -1.32 -1.55 13.73
N TYR A 341 -0.40 -1.92 14.62
CA TYR A 341 0.25 -3.23 14.57
C TYR A 341 -0.72 -4.35 14.87
N VAL A 342 -1.47 -4.24 15.96
CA VAL A 342 -2.51 -5.21 16.29
C VAL A 342 -3.55 -5.31 15.18
N GLU A 343 -4.04 -4.17 14.66
CA GLU A 343 -4.92 -4.11 13.48
C GLU A 343 -4.32 -4.92 12.31
N SER A 344 -3.06 -4.65 11.97
CA SER A 344 -2.41 -5.31 10.84
C SER A 344 -2.21 -6.82 11.04
N CYS A 345 -1.98 -7.27 12.28
CA CYS A 345 -1.86 -8.68 12.62
C CYS A 345 -3.21 -9.40 12.49
N ILE A 346 -4.30 -8.76 12.91
CA ILE A 346 -5.67 -9.27 12.72
C ILE A 346 -5.98 -9.43 11.23
N ILE A 347 -5.70 -8.40 10.44
CA ILE A 347 -5.96 -8.41 8.98
C ILE A 347 -5.09 -9.48 8.29
N LEU A 348 -3.79 -9.54 8.60
CA LEU A 348 -2.89 -10.54 8.02
C LEU A 348 -3.33 -11.97 8.36
N GLU A 349 -3.61 -12.27 9.63
CA GLU A 349 -4.04 -13.61 10.03
C GLU A 349 -5.39 -13.99 9.39
N THR A 350 -6.32 -13.03 9.29
CA THR A 350 -7.59 -13.23 8.59
C THR A 350 -7.37 -13.60 7.13
N MET A 351 -6.51 -12.86 6.42
CA MET A 351 -6.16 -13.15 5.04
C MET A 351 -5.47 -14.51 4.89
N GLU A 352 -4.55 -14.87 5.79
CA GLU A 352 -3.85 -16.15 5.76
C GLU A 352 -4.82 -17.32 6.00
N ILE A 353 -5.78 -17.19 6.91
CA ILE A 353 -6.81 -18.21 7.15
C ILE A 353 -7.72 -18.36 5.93
N LEU A 354 -8.25 -17.25 5.41
CA LEU A 354 -9.12 -17.27 4.23
C LEU A 354 -8.40 -17.89 3.03
N ALA A 355 -7.17 -17.45 2.75
CA ALA A 355 -6.40 -17.95 1.61
C ALA A 355 -6.00 -19.42 1.76
N TYR A 356 -5.44 -19.82 2.90
CA TYR A 356 -4.79 -21.14 3.01
C TYR A 356 -5.68 -22.25 3.55
N LYS A 357 -6.78 -21.91 4.24
CA LYS A 357 -7.73 -22.90 4.75
C LYS A 357 -9.01 -22.99 3.93
N HIS A 358 -9.40 -21.89 3.27
CA HIS A 358 -10.68 -21.80 2.56
C HIS A 358 -10.54 -21.48 1.06
N ASP A 359 -9.32 -21.24 0.57
CA ASP A 359 -9.06 -20.78 -0.81
C ASP A 359 -9.84 -19.50 -1.18
N VAL A 360 -10.12 -18.66 -0.18
CA VAL A 360 -10.87 -17.41 -0.33
C VAL A 360 -9.90 -16.23 -0.42
N PRO A 361 -9.89 -15.47 -1.53
CA PRO A 361 -9.09 -14.27 -1.65
C PRO A 361 -9.65 -13.12 -0.79
N ALA A 362 -8.77 -12.46 -0.03
CA ALA A 362 -9.08 -11.26 0.74
C ALA A 362 -8.05 -10.14 0.48
N LEU A 363 -8.54 -8.94 0.15
CA LEU A 363 -7.72 -7.75 -0.12
C LEU A 363 -7.80 -6.78 1.07
N PRO A 364 -6.68 -6.36 1.68
CA PRO A 364 -6.70 -5.46 2.83
C PRO A 364 -6.90 -4.00 2.41
N VAL A 365 -7.74 -3.25 3.11
CA VAL A 365 -7.83 -1.78 3.03
C VAL A 365 -7.84 -1.21 4.45
N HIS A 366 -6.65 -0.93 5.00
CA HIS A 366 -6.51 -0.50 6.39
C HIS A 366 -7.14 -1.50 7.37
N ASP A 367 -8.23 -1.10 8.05
CA ASP A 367 -9.04 -1.84 9.01
C ASP A 367 -10.20 -2.63 8.38
N SER A 368 -10.24 -2.75 7.04
CA SER A 368 -11.23 -3.54 6.32
C SER A 368 -10.58 -4.58 5.38
N ILE A 369 -11.38 -5.57 4.98
CA ILE A 369 -11.03 -6.56 3.95
C ILE A 369 -12.08 -6.56 2.84
N ILE A 370 -11.64 -6.72 1.59
CA ILE A 370 -12.52 -6.94 0.44
C ILE A 370 -12.42 -8.41 0.04
N VAL A 371 -13.57 -9.08 -0.01
CA VAL A 371 -13.69 -10.52 -0.31
C VAL A 371 -14.76 -10.74 -1.39
N PRO A 372 -14.81 -11.89 -2.07
CA PRO A 372 -15.96 -12.25 -2.90
C PRO A 372 -17.23 -12.19 -2.07
N ALA A 373 -18.30 -11.59 -2.61
CA ALA A 373 -19.54 -11.36 -1.87
C ALA A 373 -20.19 -12.68 -1.38
N LYS A 374 -20.00 -13.77 -2.13
CA LYS A 374 -20.46 -15.11 -1.75
C LYS A 374 -19.79 -15.66 -0.48
N ASP A 375 -18.61 -15.14 -0.12
CA ASP A 375 -17.80 -15.60 1.01
C ASP A 375 -17.91 -14.63 2.21
N GLN A 376 -18.87 -13.69 2.18
CA GLN A 376 -19.03 -12.63 3.18
C GLN A 376 -19.16 -13.17 4.60
N GLU A 377 -20.06 -14.13 4.83
CA GLU A 377 -20.34 -14.66 6.18
C GLU A 377 -19.10 -15.34 6.77
N LEU A 378 -18.43 -16.19 5.98
CA LEU A 378 -17.18 -16.83 6.36
C LEU A 378 -16.10 -15.80 6.69
N ALA A 379 -15.95 -14.77 5.85
CA ALA A 379 -14.96 -13.72 6.08
C ALA A 379 -15.27 -12.91 7.35
N MET A 380 -16.54 -12.62 7.65
CA MET A 380 -16.94 -11.97 8.89
C MET A 380 -16.64 -12.85 10.12
N GLU A 381 -16.92 -14.15 10.07
CA GLU A 381 -16.61 -15.10 11.14
C GLU A 381 -15.09 -15.15 11.41
N VAL A 382 -14.28 -15.35 10.37
CA VAL A 382 -12.83 -15.44 10.48
C VAL A 382 -12.26 -14.12 11.01
N LEU A 383 -12.70 -12.97 10.49
CA LEU A 383 -12.25 -11.66 10.95
C LEU A 383 -12.61 -11.42 12.41
N SER A 384 -13.83 -11.77 12.83
CA SER A 384 -14.30 -11.65 14.21
C SER A 384 -13.45 -12.49 15.16
N ARG A 385 -13.20 -13.76 14.82
CA ARG A 385 -12.35 -14.66 15.60
C ARG A 385 -10.91 -14.17 15.70
N CYS A 386 -10.33 -13.69 14.60
CA CYS A 386 -8.98 -13.11 14.61
C CYS A 386 -8.94 -11.87 15.52
N PHE A 387 -9.93 -10.97 15.42
CA PHE A 387 -10.00 -9.79 16.26
C PHE A 387 -10.07 -10.16 17.74
N GLN A 388 -10.93 -11.12 18.11
CA GLN A 388 -11.05 -11.62 19.48
C GLN A 388 -9.76 -12.28 19.98
N LYS A 389 -9.09 -13.08 19.16
CA LYS A 389 -7.80 -13.71 19.50
C LYS A 389 -6.73 -12.67 19.84
N HIS A 390 -6.64 -11.58 19.07
CA HIS A 390 -5.58 -10.57 19.23
C HIS A 390 -5.89 -9.50 20.28
N THR A 391 -7.16 -9.32 20.66
CA THR A 391 -7.58 -8.20 21.53
C THR A 391 -8.39 -8.61 22.75
N GLY A 392 -8.91 -9.84 22.81
CA GLY A 392 -9.90 -10.25 23.80
C GLY A 392 -11.31 -9.68 23.57
N ALA A 393 -11.51 -8.80 22.58
CA ALA A 393 -12.79 -8.15 22.30
C ALA A 393 -13.48 -8.70 21.05
N VAL A 394 -14.81 -8.63 20.98
CA VAL A 394 -15.55 -8.92 19.74
C VAL A 394 -15.69 -7.63 18.92
N PRO A 395 -15.39 -7.63 17.61
CA PRO A 395 -15.53 -6.42 16.80
C PRO A 395 -16.98 -6.17 16.40
N MET A 396 -17.30 -4.91 16.12
CA MET A 396 -18.49 -4.55 15.33
C MET A 396 -18.09 -4.50 13.86
N LEU A 397 -18.61 -5.43 13.05
CA LEU A 397 -18.34 -5.48 11.61
C LEU A 397 -19.47 -4.82 10.82
N LYS A 398 -19.11 -4.13 9.73
CA LYS A 398 -20.07 -3.49 8.81
C LYS A 398 -19.70 -3.82 7.37
N ILE A 399 -20.70 -4.08 6.53
CA ILE A 399 -20.53 -4.14 5.08
C ILE A 399 -20.58 -2.73 4.53
N LYS A 400 -19.58 -2.33 3.75
CA LYS A 400 -19.65 -1.09 2.96
C LYS A 400 -20.29 -1.38 1.62
N GLY A 401 -21.32 -0.60 1.29
CA GLY A 401 -21.99 -0.60 -0.02
C GLY A 401 -21.24 0.18 -1.09
#